data_AF-A0A7X7B359-F1
#
_entry.id   AF-A0A7X7B359-F1
#
_cell.length_a   1.000
_cell.length_b   1.000
_cell.length_c   1.000
_cell.angle_alpha   90.00
_cell.angle_beta   90.00
_cell.angle_gamma   90.00
#
_symmetry.space_group_name_H-M   'P 1'
#
loop_
_entity.id
_entity.type
_entity.pdbx_description
1 polymer ?
#
loop_
_entity_poly.entity_id
_entity_poly.type
_entity_poly.pdbx_seq_one_letter_code
_entity_poly.pdbx_strand_id
1 'polypeptide(L)'
;MIKYGLVVLSLINAFVSTKMYIKVSETLSPRRLNLISFFYYYFVILSFIGSLLLTLDINSFYMSTSLKNPEGSMLTGWILINLVMCLTPITMLVIQRFFPNSKHVFNDFCERPVSEYQSSRNLFLGTAFFSLIGLVALVYVVKIIGFGNLPVINALQGASVEELAVLRQLVGRGFKGNIYIRNFLAFGIIPLMSYVAFVEMVRSKKKEWILLFGLLFVLSSLILTYDLQKAPILRYLFTYFILIQLFMKPISPRLFRTGVAGLVAIILGFYMFVTPIPMNELFSFNRGPVNRVLKSQVFPTYLHMDIFPARHEFLVGASFPTAISTNVFGVDHIRSGRLVMEIIRPEAVADGTAGVLNTLYVAEAYANFSWLGAILGIVWVSVMFYLIHLLILSQEKTAITIALYAYVANLLVNATQGGFVDFIYNPGLVFVFGLAIALTLIAYPNKFNRGK
;
A
#
# COMPACT_ATOMS: atom_id res chain seq x y z
N MET A 1 4.45 36.52 3.40
CA MET A 1 5.85 36.13 3.70
C MET A 1 5.96 34.78 4.41
N ILE A 2 5.23 34.52 5.51
CA ILE A 2 5.35 33.28 6.30
C ILE A 2 5.12 32.01 5.47
N LYS A 3 4.05 31.94 4.67
CA LYS A 3 3.75 30.78 3.80
C LYS A 3 4.89 30.42 2.84
N TYR A 4 5.53 31.43 2.23
CA TYR A 4 6.68 31.21 1.34
C TYR A 4 7.90 30.70 2.11
N GLY A 5 8.13 31.20 3.33
CA GLY A 5 9.17 30.67 4.22
C GLY A 5 8.99 29.18 4.53
N LEU A 6 7.75 28.74 4.82
CA LEU A 6 7.43 27.33 5.06
C LEU A 6 7.72 26.45 3.83
N VAL A 7 7.45 26.96 2.62
CA VAL A 7 7.80 26.23 1.39
C VAL A 7 9.30 26.13 1.23
N VAL A 8 10.05 27.23 1.41
CA VAL A 8 11.51 27.21 1.33
C VAL A 8 12.11 26.21 2.32
N LEU A 9 11.64 26.21 3.58
CA LEU A 9 12.06 25.23 4.59
C LEU A 9 11.76 23.80 4.16
N SER A 10 10.57 23.57 3.59
CA SER A 10 10.20 22.25 3.09
C SER A 10 11.08 21.81 1.92
N LEU A 11 11.41 22.70 1.00
CA LEU A 11 12.30 22.39 -0.13
C LEU A 11 13.72 22.08 0.33
N ILE A 12 14.24 22.82 1.32
CA ILE A 12 15.53 22.52 1.96
C ILE A 12 15.47 21.14 2.63
N ASN A 13 14.43 20.88 3.42
CA ASN A 13 14.21 19.60 4.08
C ASN A 13 14.15 18.45 3.06
N ALA A 14 13.38 18.60 1.99
CA ALA A 14 13.26 17.63 0.92
C ALA A 14 14.63 17.38 0.25
N PHE A 15 15.39 18.43 -0.05
CA PHE A 15 16.71 18.29 -0.66
C PHE A 15 17.68 17.50 0.22
N VAL A 16 17.78 17.86 1.51
CA VAL A 16 18.65 17.18 2.48
C VAL A 16 18.20 15.73 2.67
N SER A 17 16.90 15.52 2.89
CA SER A 17 16.32 14.19 3.10
C SER A 17 16.47 13.31 1.86
N THR A 18 16.33 13.86 0.66
CA THR A 18 16.56 13.11 -0.60
C THR A 18 17.97 12.54 -0.66
N LYS A 19 18.99 13.31 -0.27
CA LYS A 19 20.37 12.80 -0.22
C LYS A 19 20.52 11.66 0.79
N MET A 20 19.84 11.75 1.93
CA MET A 20 19.83 10.67 2.92
C MET A 20 19.11 9.43 2.40
N TYR A 21 17.97 9.60 1.72
CA TYR A 21 17.26 8.51 1.04
C TYR A 21 18.13 7.81 0.01
N ILE A 22 18.84 8.54 -0.86
CA ILE A 22 19.77 7.95 -1.83
C ILE A 22 20.80 7.05 -1.13
N LYS A 23 21.28 7.44 0.05
CA LYS A 23 22.27 6.67 0.80
C LYS A 23 21.70 5.40 1.43
N VAL A 24 20.46 5.42 1.91
CA VAL A 24 19.83 4.22 2.52
C VAL A 24 19.17 3.31 1.51
N SER A 25 18.68 3.85 0.39
CA SER A 25 18.05 3.08 -0.69
C SER A 25 19.02 2.67 -1.78
N GLU A 26 20.27 3.15 -1.76
CA GLU A 26 21.30 3.01 -2.80
C GLU A 26 20.99 3.71 -4.14
N THR A 27 19.71 3.78 -4.50
CA THR A 27 19.23 4.45 -5.70
C THR A 27 17.83 5.02 -5.47
N LEU A 28 17.60 6.21 -6.05
CA LEU A 28 16.27 6.78 -6.28
C LEU A 28 16.05 6.89 -7.78
N SER A 29 16.37 5.85 -8.55
CA SER A 29 15.97 5.82 -9.96
C SER A 29 14.55 5.26 -10.04
N PRO A 30 13.59 5.92 -10.73
CA PRO A 30 12.26 5.34 -10.97
C PRO A 30 12.27 4.03 -11.77
N ARG A 31 13.42 3.69 -12.37
CA ARG A 31 13.68 2.47 -13.14
C ARG A 31 14.40 1.38 -12.35
N ARG A 32 14.73 1.65 -11.07
CA ARG A 32 15.34 0.71 -10.12
C ARG A 32 14.70 0.88 -8.74
N LEU A 33 13.39 0.64 -8.66
CA LEU A 33 12.61 0.73 -7.45
C LEU A 33 12.89 -0.45 -6.51
N ASN A 34 13.18 -0.09 -5.27
CA ASN A 34 13.18 -0.96 -4.10
C ASN A 34 12.17 -0.43 -3.06
N LEU A 35 11.93 -1.17 -1.98
CA LEU A 35 10.97 -0.81 -0.93
C LEU A 35 11.13 0.63 -0.41
N ILE A 36 12.37 1.05 -0.12
CA ILE A 36 12.65 2.37 0.47
C ILE A 36 12.42 3.49 -0.57
N SER A 37 12.93 3.32 -1.79
CA SER A 37 12.69 4.27 -2.89
C SER A 37 11.22 4.36 -3.28
N PHE A 38 10.48 3.25 -3.22
CA PHE A 38 9.06 3.22 -3.49
C PHE A 38 8.27 3.97 -2.42
N PHE A 39 8.59 3.74 -1.14
CA PHE A 39 8.06 4.56 -0.04
C PHE A 39 8.33 6.05 -0.26
N TYR A 40 9.57 6.42 -0.57
CA TYR A 40 9.94 7.81 -0.83
C TYR A 40 9.07 8.46 -1.90
N TYR A 41 8.93 7.84 -3.09
CA TYR A 41 8.11 8.39 -4.15
C TYR A 41 6.63 8.44 -3.79
N TYR A 42 6.12 7.39 -3.15
CA TYR A 42 4.72 7.31 -2.75
C TYR A 42 4.38 8.42 -1.73
N PHE A 43 5.23 8.61 -0.72
CA PHE A 43 5.12 9.67 0.26
C PHE A 43 5.26 11.07 -0.35
N VAL A 44 6.23 11.27 -1.23
CA VAL A 44 6.43 12.57 -1.91
C VAL A 44 5.18 12.97 -2.70
N ILE A 45 4.67 12.05 -3.51
CA ILE A 45 3.54 12.31 -4.41
C ILE A 45 2.24 12.49 -3.63
N LEU A 46 1.95 11.60 -2.68
CA LEU A 46 0.64 11.57 -2.01
C LEU A 46 0.53 12.44 -0.78
N SER A 47 1.66 12.83 -0.17
CA SER A 47 1.64 13.55 1.10
C SER A 47 2.47 14.82 1.06
N PHE A 48 3.74 14.75 0.63
CA PHE A 48 4.62 15.92 0.70
C PHE A 48 4.23 17.05 -0.26
N ILE A 49 4.09 16.76 -1.56
CA ILE A 49 3.65 17.76 -2.56
C ILE A 49 2.27 18.29 -2.20
N GLY A 50 1.37 17.39 -1.80
CA GLY A 50 0.04 17.75 -1.34
C GLY A 50 0.04 18.74 -0.19
N SER A 51 0.91 18.52 0.80
CA SER A 51 1.08 19.44 1.91
C SER A 51 1.50 20.83 1.46
N LEU A 52 2.43 20.96 0.51
CA LEU A 52 2.87 22.25 0.01
C LEU A 52 1.73 23.01 -0.69
N LEU A 53 0.95 22.30 -1.51
CA LEU A 53 -0.19 22.88 -2.20
C LEU A 53 -1.27 23.37 -1.23
N LEU A 54 -1.53 22.62 -0.17
CA LEU A 54 -2.49 22.98 0.86
C LEU A 54 -1.99 24.15 1.72
N THR A 55 -0.71 24.16 2.12
CA THR A 55 -0.12 25.27 2.90
C THR A 55 -0.09 26.60 2.12
N LEU A 56 0.12 26.54 0.81
CA LEU A 56 0.06 27.70 -0.07
C LEU A 56 -1.38 28.15 -0.40
N ASP A 57 -2.39 27.37 0.00
CA ASP A 57 -3.80 27.58 -0.35
C ASP A 57 -4.02 27.73 -1.87
N ILE A 58 -3.24 26.97 -2.67
CA ILE A 58 -3.36 27.01 -4.12
C ILE A 58 -4.68 26.35 -4.51
N ASN A 59 -5.61 27.14 -5.05
CA ASN A 59 -6.96 26.72 -5.42
C ASN A 59 -7.68 26.08 -4.23
N SER A 60 -8.23 26.92 -3.36
CA SER A 60 -8.91 26.57 -2.10
C SER A 60 -9.55 25.18 -2.13
N PHE A 61 -9.08 24.31 -1.23
CA PHE A 61 -9.55 22.93 -1.20
C PHE A 61 -10.88 22.84 -0.47
N TYR A 62 -11.92 22.31 -1.10
CA TYR A 62 -13.28 22.37 -0.57
C TYR A 62 -13.47 21.82 0.86
N MET A 63 -12.68 20.83 1.30
CA MET A 63 -12.77 20.31 2.67
C MET A 63 -12.07 21.18 3.72
N SER A 64 -11.35 22.23 3.33
CA SER A 64 -10.73 23.17 4.29
C SER A 64 -11.76 23.81 5.21
N THR A 65 -13.00 23.98 4.73
CA THR A 65 -14.15 24.47 5.50
C THR A 65 -14.56 23.56 6.65
N SER A 66 -14.12 22.30 6.65
CA SER A 66 -14.44 21.33 7.71
C SER A 66 -13.52 21.44 8.94
N LEU A 67 -12.46 22.27 8.85
CA LEU A 67 -11.53 22.55 9.96
C LEU A 67 -12.10 23.65 10.86
N LYS A 68 -12.10 23.43 12.18
CA LYS A 68 -12.51 24.46 13.15
C LYS A 68 -11.39 25.47 13.41
N ASN A 69 -10.14 25.03 13.39
CA ASN A 69 -8.96 25.90 13.46
C ASN A 69 -8.06 25.69 12.24
N PRO A 70 -8.39 26.27 11.07
CA PRO A 70 -7.66 26.03 9.83
C PRO A 70 -6.17 26.37 9.93
N GLU A 71 -5.80 27.51 10.52
CA GLU A 71 -4.41 27.96 10.57
C GLU A 71 -3.53 27.04 11.42
N GLY A 72 -3.99 26.73 12.65
CA GLY A 72 -3.25 25.86 13.56
C GLY A 72 -3.15 24.43 13.03
N SER A 73 -4.26 23.85 12.59
CA SER A 73 -4.30 22.48 12.08
C SER A 73 -3.47 22.31 10.81
N MET A 74 -3.47 23.30 9.90
CA MET A 74 -2.62 23.32 8.70
C MET A 74 -1.13 23.37 9.04
N LEU A 75 -0.74 24.21 10.01
CA LEU A 75 0.66 24.31 10.43
C LEU A 75 1.13 23.01 11.09
N THR A 76 0.35 22.46 12.02
CA THR A 76 0.68 21.21 12.73
C THR A 76 0.79 20.03 11.76
N GLY A 77 -0.15 19.90 10.81
CA GLY A 77 -0.08 18.85 9.78
C GLY A 77 1.12 19.02 8.85
N TRP A 78 1.48 20.27 8.49
CA TRP A 78 2.67 20.57 7.70
C TRP A 78 3.96 20.21 8.45
N ILE A 79 4.06 20.52 9.75
CA ILE A 79 5.20 20.11 10.60
C ILE A 79 5.31 18.59 10.60
N LEU A 80 4.20 17.89 10.84
CA LEU A 80 4.16 16.42 10.92
C LEU A 80 4.68 15.76 9.64
N ILE A 81 4.24 16.23 8.47
CA ILE A 81 4.68 15.72 7.17
C ILE A 81 6.18 16.02 6.95
N ASN A 82 6.66 17.20 7.34
CA ASN A 82 8.09 17.51 7.26
C ASN A 82 8.94 16.63 8.20
N LEU A 83 8.42 16.27 9.39
CA LEU A 83 9.07 15.31 10.28
C LEU A 83 9.17 13.93 9.65
N VAL A 84 8.14 13.45 8.95
CA VAL A 84 8.23 12.17 8.21
C VAL A 84 9.33 12.23 7.14
N MET A 85 9.42 13.35 6.40
CA MET A 85 10.43 13.54 5.35
C MET A 85 11.86 13.38 5.91
N CYS A 86 12.17 13.99 7.06
CA CYS A 86 13.52 13.96 7.63
C CYS A 86 13.80 12.77 8.55
N LEU A 87 12.92 12.46 9.50
CA LEU A 87 13.17 11.45 10.51
C LEU A 87 13.21 10.04 9.93
N THR A 88 12.48 9.79 8.84
CA THR A 88 12.49 8.46 8.21
C THR A 88 13.88 8.06 7.72
N PRO A 89 14.54 8.80 6.80
CA PRO A 89 15.86 8.43 6.33
C PRO A 89 16.93 8.58 7.42
N ILE A 90 16.77 9.50 8.39
CA ILE A 90 17.67 9.60 9.56
C ILE A 90 17.63 8.29 10.36
N THR A 91 16.45 7.78 10.67
CA THR A 91 16.28 6.52 11.41
C THR A 91 16.90 5.36 10.65
N MET A 92 16.64 5.26 9.35
CA MET A 92 17.24 4.22 8.50
C MET A 92 18.77 4.32 8.46
N LEU A 93 19.35 5.53 8.41
CA LEU A 93 20.80 5.74 8.46
C LEU A 93 21.40 5.30 9.80
N VAL A 94 20.71 5.53 10.90
CA VAL A 94 21.15 5.06 12.22
C VAL A 94 21.17 3.53 12.25
N ILE A 95 20.12 2.87 11.74
CA ILE A 95 20.07 1.40 11.69
C ILE A 95 21.16 0.84 10.77
N GLN A 96 21.39 1.46 9.61
CA GLN A 96 22.45 1.07 8.67
C GLN A 96 23.84 1.02 9.34
N ARG A 97 24.11 1.84 10.37
CA ARG A 97 25.37 1.78 11.12
C ARG A 97 25.56 0.47 11.88
N PHE A 98 24.48 -0.16 12.32
CA PHE A 98 24.50 -1.47 12.98
C PHE A 98 24.63 -2.63 11.98
N PHE A 99 24.41 -2.38 10.68
CA PHE A 99 24.54 -3.37 9.61
C PHE A 99 25.44 -2.86 8.47
N PRO A 100 26.77 -2.67 8.67
CA PRO A 100 27.63 -2.01 7.68
C PRO A 100 27.62 -2.65 6.27
N ASN A 101 27.46 -3.98 6.20
CA ASN A 101 27.40 -4.74 4.95
C ASN A 101 26.10 -4.51 4.16
N SER A 102 25.12 -3.80 4.74
CA SER A 102 23.85 -3.51 4.08
C SER A 102 23.91 -2.38 3.05
N LYS A 103 25.03 -1.64 2.96
CA LYS A 103 25.16 -0.47 2.08
C LYS A 103 25.00 -0.76 0.58
N HIS A 104 25.23 -2.00 0.17
CA HIS A 104 25.17 -2.44 -1.23
C HIS A 104 24.20 -3.60 -1.45
N VAL A 105 23.38 -3.93 -0.44
CA VAL A 105 22.53 -5.12 -0.44
C VAL A 105 21.55 -5.16 -1.63
N PHE A 106 21.04 -4.00 -2.04
CA PHE A 106 20.09 -3.91 -3.15
C PHE A 106 20.78 -4.08 -4.50
N ASN A 107 21.92 -3.39 -4.71
CA ASN A 107 22.69 -3.57 -5.94
C ASN A 107 23.21 -5.01 -6.05
N ASP A 108 23.77 -5.57 -4.98
CA ASP A 108 24.25 -6.95 -4.92
C ASP A 108 23.10 -7.93 -5.28
N PHE A 109 21.91 -7.74 -4.70
CA PHE A 109 20.75 -8.57 -5.01
C PHE A 109 20.30 -8.43 -6.48
N CYS A 110 20.33 -7.22 -7.04
CA CYS A 110 20.00 -7.00 -8.44
C CYS A 110 20.99 -7.67 -9.39
N GLU A 111 22.28 -7.68 -9.06
CA GLU A 111 23.36 -8.22 -9.89
C GLU A 111 23.50 -9.74 -9.82
N ARG A 112 23.09 -10.35 -8.70
CA ARG A 112 23.06 -11.82 -8.57
C ARG A 112 22.20 -12.45 -9.67
N PRO A 113 22.63 -13.58 -10.26
CA PRO A 113 21.77 -14.38 -11.11
C PRO A 113 20.64 -14.99 -10.28
N VAL A 114 19.51 -15.27 -10.94
CA VAL A 114 18.40 -15.97 -10.26
C VAL A 114 18.80 -17.42 -10.04
N SER A 115 18.90 -17.83 -8.78
CA SER A 115 19.29 -19.17 -8.37
C SER A 115 18.31 -20.21 -8.90
N GLU A 116 18.85 -21.33 -9.37
CA GLU A 116 18.04 -22.47 -9.75
C GLU A 116 17.56 -23.22 -8.51
N TYR A 117 16.31 -23.71 -8.56
CA TYR A 117 15.77 -24.58 -7.53
C TYR A 117 16.25 -26.01 -7.74
N GLN A 118 16.41 -26.75 -6.64
CA GLN A 118 16.71 -28.18 -6.70
C GLN A 118 15.67 -28.96 -7.52
N SER A 119 14.39 -28.57 -7.43
CA SER A 119 13.34 -29.14 -8.27
C SER A 119 12.42 -28.04 -8.83
N SER A 120 12.63 -27.69 -10.10
CA SER A 120 11.72 -26.82 -10.86
C SER A 120 10.29 -27.40 -10.90
N ARG A 121 10.15 -28.73 -10.84
CA ARG A 121 8.85 -29.40 -10.82
C ARG A 121 8.14 -29.22 -9.48
N ASN A 122 8.86 -29.32 -8.36
CA ASN A 122 8.26 -29.12 -7.04
C ASN A 122 7.80 -27.69 -6.85
N LEU A 123 8.56 -26.70 -7.34
CA LEU A 123 8.13 -25.31 -7.31
C LEU A 123 6.83 -25.13 -8.12
N PHE A 124 6.74 -25.72 -9.32
CA PHE A 124 5.52 -25.67 -10.13
C PHE A 124 4.34 -26.30 -9.40
N LEU A 125 4.51 -27.51 -8.86
CA LEU A 125 3.47 -28.22 -8.13
C LEU A 125 3.03 -27.46 -6.87
N GLY A 126 3.97 -26.91 -6.10
CA GLY A 126 3.65 -26.08 -4.93
C GLY A 126 2.90 -24.81 -5.30
N THR A 127 3.31 -24.13 -6.37
CA THR A 127 2.62 -22.94 -6.88
C THR A 127 1.21 -23.28 -7.34
N ALA A 128 1.03 -24.38 -8.08
CA ALA A 128 -0.28 -24.86 -8.52
C ALA A 128 -1.18 -25.29 -7.35
N PHE A 129 -0.60 -25.96 -6.34
CA PHE A 129 -1.32 -26.39 -5.14
C PHE A 129 -1.86 -25.19 -4.35
N PHE A 130 -1.03 -24.19 -4.05
CA PHE A 130 -1.50 -22.98 -3.38
C PHE A 130 -2.50 -22.19 -4.23
N SER A 131 -2.29 -22.15 -5.55
CA SER A 131 -3.24 -21.56 -6.49
C SER A 131 -4.62 -22.22 -6.41
N LEU A 132 -4.66 -23.55 -6.29
CA LEU A 132 -5.91 -24.31 -6.11
C LEU A 132 -6.58 -23.97 -4.77
N ILE A 133 -5.83 -23.85 -3.67
CA ILE A 133 -6.35 -23.39 -2.37
C ILE A 133 -6.98 -21.99 -2.52
N GLY A 134 -6.29 -21.07 -3.19
CA GLY A 134 -6.79 -19.73 -3.47
C GLY A 134 -8.08 -19.76 -4.29
N LEU A 135 -8.17 -20.64 -5.30
CA LEU A 135 -9.36 -20.80 -6.13
C LEU A 135 -10.55 -21.34 -5.33
N VAL A 136 -10.33 -22.34 -4.48
CA VAL A 136 -11.36 -22.88 -3.57
C VAL A 136 -11.85 -21.79 -2.62
N ALA A 137 -10.94 -20.99 -2.05
CA ALA A 137 -11.29 -19.85 -1.21
C ALA A 137 -12.08 -18.77 -1.98
N LEU A 138 -11.74 -18.52 -3.25
CA LEU A 138 -12.50 -17.60 -4.10
C LEU A 138 -13.93 -18.10 -4.32
N VAL A 139 -14.12 -19.38 -4.64
CA VAL A 139 -15.46 -19.98 -4.80
C VAL A 139 -16.28 -19.83 -3.52
N TYR A 140 -15.66 -20.06 -2.36
CA TYR A 140 -16.30 -19.79 -1.07
C TYR A 140 -16.74 -18.33 -0.92
N VAL A 141 -15.85 -17.37 -1.22
CA VAL A 141 -16.18 -15.93 -1.13
C VAL A 141 -17.34 -15.54 -2.04
N VAL A 142 -17.31 -15.99 -3.30
CA VAL A 142 -18.38 -15.71 -4.28
C VAL A 142 -19.71 -16.33 -3.83
N LYS A 143 -19.69 -17.55 -3.27
CA LYS A 143 -20.89 -18.21 -2.74
C LYS A 143 -21.51 -17.43 -1.58
N ILE A 144 -20.69 -16.88 -0.68
CA ILE A 144 -21.16 -16.08 0.47
C ILE A 144 -21.71 -14.72 0.03
N ILE A 145 -21.05 -14.06 -0.93
CA ILE A 145 -21.55 -12.77 -1.46
C ILE A 145 -22.84 -13.01 -2.25
N GLY A 146 -22.92 -14.09 -3.01
CA GLY A 146 -23.97 -14.34 -3.99
C GLY A 146 -23.62 -13.66 -5.32
N PHE A 147 -23.73 -14.40 -6.42
CA PHE A 147 -23.34 -13.90 -7.75
C PHE A 147 -24.08 -12.62 -8.14
N GLY A 148 -25.39 -12.56 -7.85
CA GLY A 148 -26.22 -11.37 -8.10
C GLY A 148 -25.91 -10.15 -7.23
N ASN A 149 -25.08 -10.28 -6.19
CA ASN A 149 -24.68 -9.15 -5.34
C ASN A 149 -23.28 -8.63 -5.66
N LEU A 150 -22.60 -9.19 -6.68
CA LEU A 150 -21.28 -8.71 -7.09
C LEU A 150 -21.43 -7.35 -7.78
N PRO A 151 -20.75 -6.29 -7.29
CA PRO A 151 -20.87 -4.94 -7.84
C PRO A 151 -20.52 -4.87 -9.32
N VAL A 152 -19.50 -5.60 -9.77
CA VAL A 152 -19.14 -5.67 -11.20
C VAL A 152 -20.29 -6.21 -12.06
N ILE A 153 -21.01 -7.22 -11.57
CA ILE A 153 -22.10 -7.84 -12.32
C ILE A 153 -23.29 -6.88 -12.39
N ASN A 154 -23.63 -6.24 -11.27
CA ASN A 154 -24.69 -5.23 -11.21
C ASN A 154 -24.37 -4.02 -12.10
N ALA A 155 -23.10 -3.61 -12.18
CA ALA A 155 -22.69 -2.54 -13.07
C ALA A 155 -22.89 -2.91 -14.55
N LEU A 156 -22.60 -4.16 -14.92
CA LEU A 156 -22.87 -4.67 -16.27
C LEU A 156 -24.37 -4.81 -16.57
N GLN A 157 -25.21 -4.96 -15.54
CA GLN A 157 -26.67 -5.01 -15.64
C GLN A 157 -27.32 -3.62 -15.61
N GLY A 158 -26.54 -2.54 -15.48
CA GLY A 158 -27.05 -1.16 -15.51
C GLY A 158 -27.57 -0.61 -14.18
N ALA A 159 -27.12 -1.16 -13.04
CA ALA A 159 -27.45 -0.63 -11.71
C ALA A 159 -27.03 0.84 -11.53
N SER A 160 -27.79 1.59 -10.72
CA SER A 160 -27.53 3.01 -10.48
C SER A 160 -26.23 3.24 -9.70
N VAL A 161 -25.68 4.46 -9.75
CA VAL A 161 -24.43 4.81 -9.05
C VAL A 161 -24.59 4.67 -7.54
N GLU A 162 -25.75 5.02 -7.00
CA GLU A 162 -26.12 4.92 -5.59
C GLU A 162 -26.20 3.44 -5.16
N GLU A 163 -26.88 2.60 -5.94
CA GLU A 163 -26.97 1.15 -5.68
C GLU A 163 -25.58 0.50 -5.69
N LEU A 164 -24.74 0.83 -6.66
CA LEU A 164 -23.37 0.31 -6.74
C LEU A 164 -22.52 0.78 -5.56
N ALA A 165 -22.73 1.99 -5.05
CA ALA A 165 -22.04 2.49 -3.86
C ALA A 165 -22.44 1.68 -2.61
N VAL A 166 -23.73 1.38 -2.43
CA VAL A 166 -24.25 0.57 -1.33
C VAL A 166 -23.74 -0.88 -1.43
N LEU A 167 -23.86 -1.52 -2.59
CA LEU A 167 -23.37 -2.88 -2.82
C LEU A 167 -21.87 -2.99 -2.55
N ARG A 168 -21.09 -1.99 -2.95
CA ARG A 168 -19.66 -1.93 -2.66
C ARG A 168 -19.38 -1.87 -1.15
N GLN A 169 -20.13 -1.09 -0.37
CA GLN A 169 -19.94 -1.04 1.08
C GLN A 169 -20.36 -2.34 1.77
N LEU A 170 -21.46 -2.94 1.33
CA LEU A 170 -21.93 -4.25 1.79
C LEU A 170 -20.89 -5.34 1.54
N VAL A 171 -20.34 -5.41 0.33
CA VAL A 171 -19.34 -6.43 -0.04
C VAL A 171 -18.01 -6.18 0.65
N GLY A 172 -17.60 -4.92 0.78
CA GLY A 172 -16.35 -4.56 1.45
C GLY A 172 -16.37 -4.85 2.95
N ARG A 173 -17.37 -4.29 3.66
CA ARG A 173 -17.45 -4.27 5.13
C ARG A 173 -18.49 -5.22 5.73
N GLY A 174 -19.58 -5.49 5.03
CA GLY A 174 -20.68 -6.37 5.46
C GLY A 174 -20.51 -7.84 5.08
N PHE A 175 -19.28 -8.28 4.75
CA PHE A 175 -19.03 -9.67 4.38
C PHE A 175 -19.30 -10.60 5.57
N LYS A 176 -20.33 -11.43 5.44
CA LYS A 176 -20.80 -12.35 6.49
C LYS A 176 -19.93 -13.59 6.68
N GLY A 177 -18.99 -13.85 5.77
CA GLY A 177 -18.09 -15.01 5.83
C GLY A 177 -16.82 -14.73 6.64
N ASN A 178 -15.90 -15.70 6.64
CA ASN A 178 -14.61 -15.53 7.31
C ASN A 178 -13.70 -14.55 6.55
N ILE A 179 -13.44 -13.39 7.15
CA ILE A 179 -12.65 -12.30 6.57
C ILE A 179 -11.20 -12.74 6.29
N TYR A 180 -10.63 -13.63 7.09
CA TYR A 180 -9.27 -14.14 6.88
C TYR A 180 -9.18 -15.07 5.66
N ILE A 181 -10.18 -15.93 5.45
CA ILE A 181 -10.27 -16.75 4.22
C ILE A 181 -10.35 -15.85 2.99
N ARG A 182 -11.20 -14.81 3.04
CA ARG A 182 -11.32 -13.84 1.95
C ARG A 182 -10.01 -13.10 1.69
N ASN A 183 -9.45 -12.46 2.71
CA ASN A 183 -8.34 -11.53 2.55
C ASN A 183 -7.00 -12.24 2.32
N PHE A 184 -6.75 -13.38 2.96
CA PHE A 184 -5.46 -14.07 2.86
C PHE A 184 -5.47 -15.17 1.81
N LEU A 185 -6.46 -16.08 1.86
CA LEU A 185 -6.48 -17.22 0.94
C LEU A 185 -6.90 -16.78 -0.47
N ALA A 186 -8.06 -16.15 -0.63
CA ALA A 186 -8.53 -15.75 -1.95
C ALA A 186 -7.73 -14.57 -2.50
N PHE A 187 -7.61 -13.48 -1.73
CA PHE A 187 -7.04 -12.22 -2.23
C PHE A 187 -5.51 -12.12 -2.05
N GLY A 188 -4.92 -12.94 -1.19
CA GLY A 188 -3.48 -12.96 -0.94
C GLY A 188 -2.73 -13.97 -1.80
N ILE A 189 -3.17 -15.25 -1.79
CA ILE A 189 -2.45 -16.34 -2.46
C ILE A 189 -2.40 -16.14 -3.97
N ILE A 190 -3.56 -15.90 -4.61
CA ILE A 190 -3.63 -15.90 -6.08
C ILE A 190 -2.71 -14.82 -6.68
N PRO A 191 -2.72 -13.56 -6.22
CA PRO A 191 -1.77 -12.55 -6.70
C PRO A 191 -0.31 -12.90 -6.45
N LEU A 192 0.03 -13.43 -5.26
CA LEU A 192 1.41 -13.81 -4.94
C LEU A 192 1.90 -14.96 -5.84
N MET A 193 1.07 -15.99 -6.05
CA MET A 193 1.39 -17.09 -6.96
C MET A 193 1.51 -16.61 -8.40
N SER A 194 0.69 -15.63 -8.81
CA SER A 194 0.82 -15.00 -10.12
C SER A 194 2.18 -14.33 -10.30
N TYR A 195 2.73 -13.69 -9.26
CA TYR A 195 4.08 -13.11 -9.29
C TYR A 195 5.17 -14.18 -9.39
N VAL A 196 5.08 -15.27 -8.62
CA VAL A 196 6.02 -16.39 -8.73
C VAL A 196 5.99 -16.99 -10.14
N ALA A 197 4.78 -17.28 -10.65
CA ALA A 197 4.58 -17.84 -11.98
C ALA A 197 5.09 -16.90 -13.09
N PHE A 198 4.92 -15.58 -12.95
CA PHE A 198 5.47 -14.60 -13.86
C PHE A 198 7.00 -14.65 -13.91
N VAL A 199 7.65 -14.67 -12.75
CA VAL A 199 9.12 -14.72 -12.68
C VAL A 199 9.65 -16.00 -13.34
N GLU A 200 9.02 -17.15 -13.07
CA GLU A 200 9.39 -18.43 -13.70
C GLU A 200 9.05 -18.50 -15.19
N MET A 201 7.96 -17.87 -15.62
CA MET A 201 7.61 -17.73 -17.04
C MET A 201 8.70 -16.97 -17.79
N VAL A 202 9.14 -15.83 -17.28
CA VAL A 202 10.20 -15.02 -17.91
C VAL A 202 11.54 -15.76 -17.89
N ARG A 203 11.86 -16.46 -16.78
CA ARG A 203 13.11 -17.22 -16.62
C ARG A 203 13.18 -18.42 -17.56
N SER A 204 12.19 -19.31 -17.51
CA SER A 204 12.25 -20.63 -18.11
C SER A 204 11.59 -20.72 -19.50
N LYS A 205 10.68 -19.79 -19.81
CA LYS A 205 9.84 -19.79 -21.03
C LYS A 205 9.07 -21.09 -21.28
N LYS A 206 8.93 -21.96 -20.27
CA LYS A 206 8.19 -23.23 -20.40
C LYS A 206 6.69 -22.95 -20.50
N LYS A 207 6.01 -23.75 -21.33
CA LYS A 207 4.55 -23.65 -21.55
C LYS A 207 3.74 -23.77 -20.25
N GLU A 208 4.16 -24.65 -19.33
CA GLU A 208 3.49 -24.84 -18.04
C GLU A 208 3.41 -23.55 -17.21
N TRP A 209 4.50 -22.78 -17.16
CA TRP A 209 4.55 -21.49 -16.46
C TRP A 209 3.78 -20.39 -17.17
N ILE A 210 3.80 -20.37 -18.51
CA ILE A 210 3.01 -19.42 -19.32
C ILE A 210 1.51 -19.63 -19.05
N LEU A 211 1.04 -20.87 -19.10
CA LEU A 211 -0.37 -21.21 -18.86
C LEU A 211 -0.79 -20.89 -17.42
N LEU A 212 0.03 -21.29 -16.44
CA LEU A 212 -0.26 -21.02 -15.03
C LEU A 212 -0.29 -19.51 -14.74
N PHE A 213 0.67 -18.75 -15.26
CA PHE A 213 0.66 -17.29 -15.13
C PHE A 213 -0.57 -16.67 -15.80
N GLY A 214 -0.92 -17.07 -17.03
CA GLY A 214 -2.08 -16.54 -17.73
C GLY A 214 -3.38 -16.74 -16.94
N LEU A 215 -3.58 -17.96 -16.41
CA LEU A 215 -4.73 -18.27 -15.55
C LEU A 215 -4.75 -17.40 -14.28
N LEU A 216 -3.63 -17.35 -13.55
CA LEU A 216 -3.53 -16.60 -12.29
C LEU A 216 -3.65 -15.10 -12.49
N PHE A 217 -3.17 -14.59 -13.62
CA PHE A 217 -3.29 -13.18 -13.97
C PHE A 217 -4.75 -12.78 -14.20
N VAL A 218 -5.51 -13.60 -14.93
CA VAL A 218 -6.95 -13.39 -15.13
C VAL A 218 -7.70 -13.48 -13.80
N LEU A 219 -7.45 -14.54 -13.00
CA LEU A 219 -8.10 -14.71 -11.70
C LEU A 219 -7.80 -13.54 -10.76
N SER A 220 -6.54 -13.11 -10.65
CA SER A 220 -6.15 -11.95 -9.85
C SER A 220 -6.87 -10.68 -10.34
N SER A 221 -6.98 -10.49 -11.64
CA SER A 221 -7.64 -9.31 -12.21
C SER A 221 -9.13 -9.27 -11.86
N LEU A 222 -9.82 -10.41 -11.96
CA LEU A 222 -11.24 -10.53 -11.57
C LEU A 222 -11.43 -10.29 -10.07
N ILE A 223 -10.60 -10.92 -9.25
CA ILE A 223 -10.64 -10.78 -7.79
C ILE A 223 -10.39 -9.34 -7.35
N LEU A 224 -9.47 -8.63 -7.98
CA LEU A 224 -9.10 -7.28 -7.57
C LEU A 224 -10.01 -6.18 -8.13
N THR A 225 -10.96 -6.54 -8.99
CA THR A 225 -11.92 -5.62 -9.60
C THR A 225 -13.37 -5.89 -9.16
N TYR A 226 -13.63 -7.00 -8.46
CA TYR A 226 -14.98 -7.46 -8.09
C TYR A 226 -15.86 -6.44 -7.36
N ASP A 227 -15.26 -5.55 -6.55
CA ASP A 227 -15.95 -4.52 -5.76
C ASP A 227 -15.86 -3.12 -6.40
N LEU A 228 -15.49 -3.05 -7.68
CA LEU A 228 -15.30 -1.83 -8.47
C LEU A 228 -14.24 -0.87 -7.92
N GLN A 229 -13.38 -1.31 -7.00
CA GLN A 229 -12.27 -0.50 -6.53
C GLN A 229 -11.14 -0.45 -7.57
N LYS A 230 -10.73 0.77 -7.91
CA LYS A 230 -9.64 1.01 -8.87
C LYS A 230 -8.26 0.68 -8.28
N ALA A 231 -8.06 0.92 -6.99
CA ALA A 231 -6.75 0.86 -6.36
C ALA A 231 -6.13 -0.55 -6.34
N PRO A 232 -6.85 -1.64 -6.00
CA PRO A 232 -6.25 -2.97 -5.91
C PRO A 232 -5.66 -3.48 -7.24
N ILE A 233 -6.37 -3.32 -8.36
CA ILE A 233 -5.86 -3.73 -9.67
C ILE A 233 -4.64 -2.91 -10.11
N LEU A 234 -4.66 -1.58 -9.90
CA LEU A 234 -3.52 -0.73 -10.24
C LEU A 234 -2.28 -1.08 -9.43
N ARG A 235 -2.46 -1.38 -8.14
CA ARG A 235 -1.38 -1.86 -7.25
C ARG A 235 -0.81 -3.19 -7.72
N TYR A 236 -1.67 -4.10 -8.14
CA TYR A 236 -1.26 -5.39 -8.67
C TYR A 236 -0.44 -5.26 -9.96
N LEU A 237 -0.90 -4.44 -10.91
CA LEU A 237 -0.18 -4.13 -12.14
C LEU A 237 1.15 -3.41 -11.87
N PHE A 238 1.16 -2.45 -10.93
CA PHE A 238 2.39 -1.76 -10.53
C PHE A 238 3.42 -2.70 -9.91
N THR A 239 3.00 -3.79 -9.26
CA THR A 239 3.95 -4.76 -8.69
C THR A 239 4.72 -5.49 -9.77
N TYR A 240 4.11 -5.79 -10.93
CA TYR A 240 4.86 -6.32 -12.09
C TYR A 240 5.94 -5.37 -12.57
N PHE A 241 5.68 -4.06 -12.51
CA PHE A 241 6.69 -3.06 -12.82
C PHE A 241 7.90 -3.16 -11.88
N ILE A 242 7.70 -3.40 -10.57
CA ILE A 242 8.79 -3.69 -9.61
C ILE A 242 9.49 -5.02 -9.95
N LEU A 243 8.73 -6.10 -10.18
CA LEU A 243 9.29 -7.42 -10.49
C LEU A 243 10.24 -7.39 -11.68
N ILE A 244 9.86 -6.70 -12.75
CA ILE A 244 10.70 -6.55 -13.94
C ILE A 244 12.04 -5.89 -13.59
N GLN A 245 12.06 -4.90 -12.68
CA GLN A 245 13.29 -4.20 -12.28
C GLN A 245 14.22 -5.05 -11.42
N LEU A 246 13.65 -5.97 -10.62
CA LEU A 246 14.42 -6.88 -9.76
C LEU A 246 14.95 -8.09 -10.55
N PHE A 247 14.17 -8.54 -11.53
CA PHE A 247 14.47 -9.70 -12.34
C PHE A 247 15.36 -9.38 -13.55
N MET A 248 15.12 -8.26 -14.24
CA MET A 248 15.85 -7.84 -15.42
C MET A 248 16.85 -6.72 -15.11
N LYS A 249 17.79 -6.48 -16.02
CA LYS A 249 18.56 -5.21 -16.06
C LYS A 249 17.59 -4.01 -16.02
N PRO A 250 18.05 -2.81 -15.61
CA PRO A 250 17.21 -1.63 -15.48
C PRO A 250 16.31 -1.44 -16.72
N ILE A 251 15.02 -1.16 -16.47
CA ILE A 251 14.02 -1.06 -17.54
C ILE A 251 14.45 -0.01 -18.57
N SER A 252 14.33 -0.35 -19.86
CA SER A 252 14.63 0.59 -20.94
C SER A 252 13.69 1.81 -20.85
N PRO A 253 14.16 3.04 -21.16
CA PRO A 253 13.31 4.23 -21.09
C PRO A 253 12.03 4.15 -21.95
N ARG A 254 12.04 3.34 -23.01
CA ARG A 254 10.85 3.10 -23.85
C ARG A 254 9.81 2.27 -23.10
N LEU A 255 10.19 1.11 -22.56
CA LEU A 255 9.28 0.23 -21.81
C LEU A 255 8.76 0.91 -20.53
N PHE A 256 9.60 1.72 -19.88
CA PHE A 256 9.19 2.53 -18.73
C PHE A 256 8.06 3.50 -19.11
N ARG A 257 8.26 4.30 -20.17
CA ARG A 257 7.27 5.29 -20.61
C ARG A 257 5.98 4.65 -21.09
N THR A 258 6.05 3.52 -21.82
CA THR A 258 4.84 2.81 -22.27
C THR A 258 4.07 2.18 -21.11
N GLY A 259 4.77 1.61 -20.12
CA GLY A 259 4.14 1.07 -18.91
C GLY A 259 3.43 2.16 -18.08
N VAL A 260 4.08 3.30 -17.87
CA VAL A 260 3.47 4.45 -17.18
C VAL A 260 2.29 4.99 -17.96
N ALA A 261 2.41 5.16 -19.29
CA ALA A 261 1.32 5.61 -20.15
C ALA A 261 0.12 4.66 -20.10
N GLY A 262 0.36 3.34 -20.10
CA GLY A 262 -0.69 2.33 -19.96
C GLY A 262 -1.44 2.42 -18.62
N LEU A 263 -0.72 2.57 -17.51
CA LEU A 263 -1.35 2.76 -16.19
C LEU A 263 -2.18 4.04 -16.12
N VAL A 264 -1.65 5.15 -16.67
CA VAL A 264 -2.39 6.43 -16.74
C VAL A 264 -3.64 6.28 -17.62
N ALA A 265 -3.55 5.63 -18.77
CA ALA A 265 -4.69 5.38 -19.65
C ALA A 265 -5.78 4.56 -18.94
N ILE A 266 -5.41 3.52 -18.20
CA ILE A 266 -6.36 2.73 -17.38
C ILE A 266 -7.05 3.62 -16.35
N ILE A 267 -6.30 4.45 -15.63
CA ILE A 267 -6.86 5.37 -14.63
C ILE A 267 -7.84 6.34 -15.28
N LEU A 268 -7.46 6.98 -16.38
CA LEU A 268 -8.29 7.96 -17.08
C LEU A 268 -9.54 7.31 -17.65
N GLY A 269 -9.42 6.14 -18.30
CA GLY A 269 -10.57 5.36 -18.77
C GLY A 269 -11.55 5.07 -17.63
N PHE A 270 -11.06 4.61 -16.48
CA PHE A 270 -11.90 4.39 -15.30
C PHE A 270 -12.59 5.66 -14.79
N TYR A 271 -11.98 6.84 -14.90
CA TYR A 271 -12.64 8.10 -14.54
C TYR A 271 -13.69 8.51 -15.57
N MET A 272 -13.44 8.30 -16.85
CA MET A 272 -14.38 8.62 -17.93
C MET A 272 -15.63 7.71 -17.92
N PHE A 273 -15.46 6.41 -17.62
CA PHE A 273 -16.57 5.44 -17.69
C PHE A 273 -17.35 5.29 -16.38
N VAL A 274 -16.71 5.49 -15.22
CA VAL A 274 -17.31 5.18 -13.91
C VAL A 274 -17.65 6.43 -13.11
N THR A 275 -17.14 7.61 -13.50
CA THR A 275 -17.39 8.84 -12.74
C THR A 275 -17.92 9.92 -13.68
N PRO A 276 -19.08 10.52 -13.41
CA PRO A 276 -19.65 11.56 -14.25
C PRO A 276 -18.87 12.87 -14.05
N ILE A 277 -17.64 12.93 -14.54
CA ILE A 277 -16.79 14.13 -14.51
C ILE A 277 -16.67 14.66 -15.93
N PRO A 278 -17.04 15.93 -16.16
CA PRO A 278 -16.81 16.61 -17.43
C PRO A 278 -15.32 16.54 -17.85
N MET A 279 -15.04 16.40 -19.15
CA MET A 279 -13.67 16.20 -19.63
C MET A 279 -12.74 17.38 -19.30
N ASN A 280 -13.28 18.60 -19.22
CA ASN A 280 -12.56 19.81 -18.80
C ASN A 280 -12.20 19.83 -17.30
N GLU A 281 -12.83 19.00 -16.46
CA GLU A 281 -12.55 18.92 -15.02
C GLU A 281 -11.62 17.74 -14.65
N LEU A 282 -11.30 16.86 -15.61
CA LEU A 282 -10.53 15.62 -15.41
C LEU A 282 -9.13 15.88 -14.82
N PHE A 283 -8.48 16.98 -15.21
CA PHE A 283 -7.15 17.37 -14.72
C PHE A 283 -7.18 18.55 -13.74
N SER A 284 -8.35 18.94 -13.24
CA SER A 284 -8.46 20.07 -12.32
C SER A 284 -7.82 19.76 -10.96
N PHE A 285 -7.33 20.79 -10.26
CA PHE A 285 -6.82 20.65 -8.90
C PHE A 285 -7.92 20.49 -7.85
N ASN A 286 -9.18 20.70 -8.23
CA ASN A 286 -10.33 20.71 -7.31
C ASN A 286 -11.22 19.47 -7.46
N ARG A 287 -11.20 18.80 -8.61
CA ARG A 287 -11.96 17.58 -8.90
C ARG A 287 -11.10 16.56 -9.65
N GLY A 288 -11.56 15.32 -9.73
CA GLY A 288 -10.89 14.28 -10.53
C GLY A 288 -9.63 13.65 -9.90
N PRO A 289 -8.87 12.87 -10.70
CA PRO A 289 -7.69 12.12 -10.24
C PRO A 289 -6.58 12.98 -9.64
N VAL A 290 -6.31 14.16 -10.18
CA VAL A 290 -5.23 15.05 -9.71
C VAL A 290 -5.52 15.54 -8.30
N ASN A 291 -6.74 16.04 -8.06
CA ASN A 291 -7.19 16.39 -6.72
C ASN A 291 -7.08 15.22 -5.74
N ARG A 292 -7.45 14.01 -6.19
CA ARG A 292 -7.39 12.81 -5.35
C ARG A 292 -5.96 12.52 -4.92
N VAL A 293 -5.04 12.44 -5.86
CA VAL A 293 -3.63 12.10 -5.60
C VAL A 293 -2.95 13.16 -4.75
N LEU A 294 -3.18 14.45 -5.03
CA LEU A 294 -2.42 15.54 -4.42
C LEU A 294 -3.05 16.13 -3.16
N LYS A 295 -4.37 16.29 -3.08
CA LYS A 295 -5.02 16.99 -1.95
C LYS A 295 -5.82 16.05 -1.07
N SER A 296 -6.75 15.28 -1.66
CA SER A 296 -7.71 14.50 -0.87
C SER A 296 -7.08 13.38 -0.04
N GLN A 297 -5.95 12.80 -0.47
CA GLN A 297 -5.29 11.72 0.29
C GLN A 297 -4.55 12.22 1.53
N VAL A 298 -3.93 13.40 1.45
CA VAL A 298 -3.20 13.99 2.58
C VAL A 298 -4.09 14.80 3.50
N PHE A 299 -5.20 15.35 2.99
CA PHE A 299 -6.04 16.26 3.75
C PHE A 299 -6.53 15.71 5.11
N PRO A 300 -6.89 14.42 5.25
CA PRO A 300 -7.30 13.90 6.55
C PRO A 300 -6.21 13.97 7.61
N THR A 301 -4.92 14.10 7.26
CA THR A 301 -3.85 14.35 8.25
C THR A 301 -4.14 15.64 9.03
N TYR A 302 -4.60 16.70 8.36
CA TYR A 302 -4.95 17.96 9.00
C TYR A 302 -6.24 17.86 9.81
N LEU A 303 -7.22 17.06 9.36
CA LEU A 303 -8.42 16.78 10.14
C LEU A 303 -8.07 16.07 11.45
N HIS A 304 -7.10 15.15 11.46
CA HIS A 304 -6.63 14.54 12.70
C HIS A 304 -5.99 15.57 13.64
N MET A 305 -5.26 16.56 13.11
CA MET A 305 -4.68 17.64 13.94
C MET A 305 -5.75 18.59 14.51
N ASP A 306 -6.85 18.81 13.77
CA ASP A 306 -7.99 19.63 14.20
C ASP A 306 -8.85 18.93 15.26
N ILE A 307 -8.99 17.61 15.13
CA ILE A 307 -9.87 16.82 15.99
C ILE A 307 -9.19 16.43 17.29
N PHE A 308 -7.93 15.99 17.26
CA PHE A 308 -7.24 15.47 18.44
C PHE A 308 -6.25 16.50 19.01
N PRO A 309 -6.37 16.95 20.28
CA PRO A 309 -7.40 16.62 21.26
C PRO A 309 -8.60 17.59 21.28
N ALA A 310 -8.60 18.62 20.43
CA ALA A 310 -9.47 19.80 20.60
C ALA A 310 -10.98 19.51 20.45
N ARG A 311 -11.36 18.51 19.65
CA ARG A 311 -12.76 18.11 19.41
C ARG A 311 -13.08 16.72 19.94
N HIS A 312 -12.06 15.89 20.12
CA HIS A 312 -12.14 14.56 20.69
C HIS A 312 -10.82 14.27 21.40
N GLU A 313 -10.89 13.68 22.59
CA GLU A 313 -9.71 13.28 23.35
C GLU A 313 -8.84 12.29 22.56
N PHE A 314 -7.56 12.15 22.93
CA PHE A 314 -6.72 11.13 22.31
C PHE A 314 -7.33 9.74 22.49
N LEU A 315 -7.09 8.87 21.53
CA LEU A 315 -7.63 7.51 21.51
C LEU A 315 -6.96 6.56 22.50
N VAL A 316 -5.77 6.90 22.99
CA VAL A 316 -5.02 6.13 24.01
C VAL A 316 -4.94 4.62 23.69
N GLY A 317 -4.75 4.27 22.42
CA GLY A 317 -4.64 2.86 21.99
C GLY A 317 -5.93 2.25 21.44
N ALA A 318 -7.04 2.99 21.37
CA ALA A 318 -8.30 2.48 20.81
C ALA A 318 -8.20 2.06 19.33
N SER A 319 -7.24 2.59 18.57
CA SER A 319 -7.00 2.15 17.18
C SER A 319 -6.42 0.72 17.06
N PHE A 320 -5.89 0.15 18.15
CA PHE A 320 -5.21 -1.15 18.13
C PHE A 320 -6.21 -2.30 18.01
N PRO A 321 -5.82 -3.50 17.51
CA PRO A 321 -6.75 -4.63 17.42
C PRO A 321 -7.43 -4.88 18.76
N THR A 322 -8.69 -5.34 18.76
CA THR A 322 -9.51 -5.50 19.97
C THR A 322 -8.79 -6.24 21.11
N ALA A 323 -7.99 -7.25 20.78
CA ALA A 323 -7.20 -7.99 21.76
C ALA A 323 -6.16 -7.13 22.50
N ILE A 324 -5.67 -6.05 21.89
CA ILE A 324 -4.73 -5.10 22.49
C ILE A 324 -5.48 -3.91 23.09
N SER A 325 -6.45 -3.32 22.35
CA SER A 325 -7.18 -2.14 22.85
C SER A 325 -7.92 -2.44 24.16
N THR A 326 -8.63 -3.57 24.24
CA THR A 326 -9.42 -3.92 25.41
C THR A 326 -8.56 -4.49 26.53
N ASN A 327 -7.63 -5.40 26.23
CA ASN A 327 -6.87 -6.09 27.29
C ASN A 327 -5.66 -5.32 27.82
N VAL A 328 -5.07 -4.42 27.03
CA VAL A 328 -3.88 -3.65 27.43
C VAL A 328 -4.25 -2.22 27.81
N PHE A 329 -5.09 -1.58 26.99
CA PHE A 329 -5.46 -0.17 27.19
C PHE A 329 -6.82 0.02 27.87
N GLY A 330 -7.64 -1.04 28.02
CA GLY A 330 -8.94 -0.95 28.66
C GLY A 330 -9.97 -0.11 27.89
N VAL A 331 -9.79 0.05 26.57
CA VAL A 331 -10.63 0.90 25.72
C VAL A 331 -11.27 0.12 24.56
N ASP A 332 -12.46 0.56 24.16
CA ASP A 332 -13.17 -0.01 23.02
C ASP A 332 -12.46 0.30 21.70
N HIS A 333 -12.38 -0.69 20.82
CA HIS A 333 -11.66 -0.55 19.56
C HIS A 333 -12.39 0.40 18.61
N ILE A 334 -11.70 1.47 18.18
CA ILE A 334 -12.15 2.37 17.12
C ILE A 334 -10.97 2.86 16.26
N ARG A 335 -11.11 2.77 14.94
CA ARG A 335 -10.10 3.26 13.99
C ARG A 335 -10.22 4.77 13.83
N SER A 336 -9.11 5.51 13.92
CA SER A 336 -9.12 6.98 13.88
C SER A 336 -9.75 7.53 12.60
N GLY A 337 -9.43 6.95 11.44
CA GLY A 337 -10.00 7.36 10.16
C GLY A 337 -11.52 7.17 10.04
N ARG A 338 -12.11 6.28 10.85
CA ARG A 338 -13.57 6.12 10.94
C ARG A 338 -14.17 7.18 11.85
N LEU A 339 -13.60 7.37 13.03
CA LEU A 339 -14.04 8.40 13.99
C LEU A 339 -13.98 9.80 13.36
N VAL A 340 -12.91 10.12 12.63
CA VAL A 340 -12.79 11.39 11.90
C VAL A 340 -13.88 11.53 10.83
N MET A 341 -14.27 10.45 10.15
CA MET A 341 -15.38 10.50 9.18
C MET A 341 -16.73 10.73 9.88
N GLU A 342 -16.96 10.10 11.03
CA GLU A 342 -18.17 10.26 11.84
C GLU A 342 -18.32 11.70 12.35
N ILE A 343 -17.23 12.33 12.76
CA ILE A 343 -17.22 13.72 13.23
C ILE A 343 -17.45 14.73 12.08
N ILE A 344 -16.94 14.44 10.88
CA ILE A 344 -16.99 15.38 9.74
C ILE A 344 -18.24 15.18 8.88
N ARG A 345 -18.76 13.96 8.75
CA ARG A 345 -19.94 13.63 7.94
C ARG A 345 -20.82 12.57 8.63
N PRO A 346 -21.52 12.91 9.73
CA PRO A 346 -22.33 11.96 10.48
C PRO A 346 -23.49 11.37 9.67
N GLU A 347 -24.18 12.18 8.86
CA GLU A 347 -25.32 11.75 8.04
C GLU A 347 -24.92 10.67 7.02
N ALA A 348 -23.86 10.91 6.24
CA ALA A 348 -23.38 9.95 5.27
C ALA A 348 -22.89 8.63 5.91
N VAL A 349 -22.45 8.67 7.17
CA VAL A 349 -22.12 7.48 7.95
C VAL A 349 -23.38 6.72 8.36
N ALA A 350 -24.40 7.43 8.84
CA ALA A 350 -25.70 6.84 9.18
C ALA A 350 -26.36 6.18 7.96
N ASP A 351 -26.26 6.82 6.79
CA ASP A 351 -26.80 6.30 5.52
C ASP A 351 -25.99 5.15 4.91
N GLY A 352 -24.87 4.77 5.53
CA GLY A 352 -24.01 3.68 5.04
C GLY A 352 -23.24 3.99 3.74
N THR A 353 -23.26 5.24 3.27
CA THR A 353 -22.61 5.67 2.02
C THR A 353 -21.17 6.15 2.24
N ALA A 354 -20.83 6.55 3.47
CA ALA A 354 -19.51 7.07 3.86
C ALA A 354 -18.43 5.99 3.99
N GLY A 355 -17.26 6.28 3.41
CA GLY A 355 -16.04 5.49 3.58
C GLY A 355 -15.32 5.73 4.92
N VAL A 356 -13.99 5.72 4.87
CA VAL A 356 -13.09 6.10 5.97
C VAL A 356 -12.12 7.15 5.44
N LEU A 357 -11.72 8.09 6.30
CA LEU A 357 -10.76 9.13 5.98
C LEU A 357 -9.35 8.71 6.41
N ASN A 358 -8.86 7.64 5.77
CA ASN A 358 -7.49 7.19 5.95
C ASN A 358 -6.50 8.16 5.30
N THR A 359 -5.28 8.22 5.82
CA THR A 359 -4.22 9.12 5.38
C THR A 359 -2.88 8.59 5.85
N LEU A 360 -1.84 9.43 5.81
CA LEU A 360 -0.51 9.08 6.29
C LEU A 360 -0.58 8.50 7.71
N TYR A 361 -0.01 7.32 7.90
CA TYR A 361 -0.09 6.51 9.12
C TYR A 361 0.21 7.29 10.41
N VAL A 362 1.12 8.27 10.34
CA VAL A 362 1.53 9.08 11.48
C VAL A 362 0.39 9.90 12.09
N ALA A 363 -0.66 10.22 11.31
CA ALA A 363 -1.85 10.89 11.80
C ALA A 363 -2.63 10.03 12.81
N GLU A 364 -2.70 8.72 12.60
CA GLU A 364 -3.29 7.79 13.58
C GLU A 364 -2.40 7.63 14.81
N ALA A 365 -1.07 7.61 14.64
CA ALA A 365 -0.14 7.57 15.76
C ALA A 365 -0.30 8.81 16.67
N TYR A 366 -0.46 9.99 16.05
CA TYR A 366 -0.77 11.24 16.76
C TYR A 366 -2.14 11.19 17.45
N ALA A 367 -3.18 10.67 16.79
CA ALA A 367 -4.50 10.55 17.40
C ALA A 367 -4.52 9.64 18.63
N ASN A 368 -3.62 8.66 18.72
CA ASN A 368 -3.52 7.78 19.88
C ASN A 368 -2.68 8.36 21.01
N PHE A 369 -1.49 8.92 20.71
CA PHE A 369 -0.51 9.30 21.73
C PHE A 369 0.15 10.66 21.49
N SER A 370 -0.55 11.58 20.81
CA SER A 370 -0.05 12.93 20.50
C SER A 370 1.30 12.92 19.77
N TRP A 371 2.11 13.96 19.96
CA TRP A 371 3.44 14.11 19.35
C TRP A 371 4.41 12.97 19.70
N LEU A 372 4.31 12.41 20.90
CA LEU A 372 5.11 11.24 21.27
C LEU A 372 4.77 10.04 20.37
N GLY A 373 3.48 9.77 20.18
CA GLY A 373 2.99 8.76 19.25
C GLY A 373 3.46 9.01 17.82
N ALA A 374 3.35 10.26 17.34
CA ALA A 374 3.82 10.63 16.01
C ALA A 374 5.31 10.33 15.80
N ILE A 375 6.19 10.80 16.70
CA ILE A 375 7.64 10.64 16.56
C ILE A 375 8.03 9.17 16.66
N LEU A 376 7.55 8.46 17.69
CA LEU A 376 7.81 7.03 17.87
C LEU A 376 7.25 6.22 16.70
N GLY A 377 6.09 6.62 16.16
CA GLY A 377 5.49 6.00 15.00
C GLY A 377 6.35 6.11 13.74
N ILE A 378 6.92 7.31 13.49
CA ILE A 378 7.86 7.50 12.37
C ILE A 378 9.09 6.61 12.54
N VAL A 379 9.69 6.61 13.73
CA VAL A 379 10.88 5.80 14.03
C VAL A 379 10.57 4.31 13.84
N TRP A 380 9.47 3.81 14.43
CA TRP A 380 9.06 2.41 14.33
C TRP A 380 8.86 1.95 12.89
N VAL A 381 8.07 2.70 12.11
CA VAL A 381 7.79 2.34 10.72
C VAL A 381 9.08 2.38 9.89
N SER A 382 9.97 3.35 10.14
CA SER A 382 11.27 3.43 9.46
C SER A 382 12.16 2.24 9.78
N VAL A 383 12.19 1.80 11.05
CA VAL A 383 12.90 0.59 11.48
C VAL A 383 12.36 -0.63 10.76
N MET A 384 11.05 -0.82 10.79
CA MET A 384 10.40 -1.97 10.18
C MET A 384 10.65 -2.03 8.67
N PHE A 385 10.51 -0.91 7.95
CA PHE A 385 10.79 -0.85 6.50
C PHE A 385 12.24 -1.25 6.19
N TYR A 386 13.20 -0.73 6.94
CA TYR A 386 14.60 -1.01 6.71
C TYR A 386 14.96 -2.46 7.03
N LEU A 387 14.53 -2.98 8.18
CA LEU A 387 14.82 -4.36 8.57
C LEU A 387 14.18 -5.38 7.62
N ILE A 388 12.93 -5.16 7.18
CA ILE A 388 12.29 -6.03 6.19
C ILE A 388 13.02 -5.96 4.84
N HIS A 389 13.45 -4.76 4.43
CA HIS A 389 14.26 -4.58 3.23
C HIS A 389 15.55 -5.42 3.30
N LEU A 390 16.29 -5.37 4.41
CA LEU A 390 17.50 -6.16 4.61
C LEU A 390 17.20 -7.66 4.69
N LEU A 391 16.17 -8.05 5.44
CA LEU A 391 15.79 -9.44 5.67
C LEU A 391 15.57 -10.18 4.35
N ILE A 392 14.79 -9.58 3.44
CA ILE A 392 14.45 -10.23 2.17
C ILE A 392 15.64 -10.20 1.19
N LEU A 393 16.34 -9.06 1.06
CA LEU A 393 17.44 -8.92 0.09
C LEU A 393 18.72 -9.65 0.51
N SER A 394 18.86 -10.00 1.79
CA SER A 394 19.93 -10.89 2.26
C SER A 394 19.77 -12.35 1.82
N GLN A 395 18.57 -12.76 1.40
CA GLN A 395 18.30 -14.13 0.96
C GLN A 395 18.84 -14.40 -0.46
N GLU A 396 18.91 -15.69 -0.82
CA GLU A 396 19.18 -16.12 -2.20
C GLU A 396 18.15 -15.52 -3.16
N LYS A 397 18.63 -15.07 -4.32
CA LYS A 397 17.79 -14.48 -5.36
C LYS A 397 17.02 -15.59 -6.08
N THR A 398 15.85 -15.93 -5.57
CA THR A 398 14.95 -16.93 -6.17
C THR A 398 13.67 -16.26 -6.68
N ALA A 399 12.88 -16.96 -7.50
CA ALA A 399 11.57 -16.47 -7.92
C ALA A 399 10.63 -16.16 -6.74
N ILE A 400 10.69 -16.96 -5.68
CA ILE A 400 9.92 -16.73 -4.44
C ILE A 400 10.40 -15.46 -3.76
N THR A 401 11.71 -15.27 -3.58
CA THR A 401 12.27 -14.08 -2.93
C THR A 401 11.93 -12.80 -3.69
N ILE A 402 12.03 -12.82 -5.02
CA ILE A 402 11.69 -11.67 -5.88
C ILE A 402 10.19 -11.35 -5.78
N ALA A 403 9.33 -12.36 -5.88
CA ALA A 403 7.87 -12.20 -5.75
C ALA A 403 7.48 -11.68 -4.36
N LEU A 404 8.05 -12.26 -3.30
CA LEU A 404 7.86 -11.86 -1.91
C LEU A 404 8.26 -10.40 -1.70
N TYR A 405 9.45 -10.00 -2.18
CA TYR A 405 9.93 -8.63 -2.04
C TYR A 405 8.98 -7.62 -2.68
N ALA A 406 8.57 -7.87 -3.93
CA ALA A 406 7.69 -6.94 -4.64
C ALA A 406 6.29 -6.88 -4.00
N TYR A 407 5.75 -8.03 -3.56
CA TYR A 407 4.48 -8.08 -2.84
C TYR A 407 4.54 -7.32 -1.52
N VAL A 408 5.55 -7.60 -0.68
CA VAL A 408 5.73 -6.95 0.63
C VAL A 408 5.97 -5.46 0.45
N ALA A 409 6.74 -5.05 -0.56
CA ALA A 409 6.95 -3.64 -0.85
C ALA A 409 5.61 -2.93 -1.16
N ASN A 410 4.76 -3.56 -1.96
CA ASN A 410 3.42 -3.06 -2.24
C ASN A 410 2.54 -3.02 -0.98
N LEU A 411 2.53 -4.10 -0.20
CA LEU A 411 1.75 -4.21 1.03
C LEU A 411 2.11 -3.10 2.03
N LEU A 412 3.40 -2.93 2.33
CA LEU A 412 3.88 -1.97 3.32
C LEU A 412 3.71 -0.52 2.85
N VAL A 413 4.07 -0.21 1.60
CA VAL A 413 3.92 1.16 1.08
C VAL A 413 2.45 1.57 1.06
N ASN A 414 1.53 0.67 0.72
CA ASN A 414 0.10 0.98 0.78
C ASN A 414 -0.42 1.16 2.22
N ALA A 415 0.09 0.39 3.18
CA ALA A 415 -0.27 0.54 4.59
C ALA A 415 0.07 1.94 5.13
N THR A 416 1.00 2.66 4.50
CA THR A 416 1.33 4.05 4.89
C THR A 416 0.17 5.02 4.72
N GLN A 417 -0.84 4.69 3.91
CA GLN A 417 -2.06 5.49 3.71
C GLN A 417 -3.29 4.82 4.37
N GLY A 418 -3.06 3.93 5.33
CA GLY A 418 -4.08 3.26 6.15
C GLY A 418 -4.10 3.86 7.54
N GLY A 419 -3.38 3.22 8.46
CA GLY A 419 -3.14 3.70 9.81
C GLY A 419 -1.85 3.15 10.42
N PHE A 420 -1.41 3.73 11.54
CA PHE A 420 -0.19 3.34 12.24
C PHE A 420 -0.23 1.89 12.74
N VAL A 421 -1.39 1.43 13.21
CA VAL A 421 -1.54 0.10 13.81
C VAL A 421 -1.29 -1.02 12.81
N ASP A 422 -1.49 -0.76 11.51
CA ASP A 422 -1.19 -1.71 10.43
C ASP A 422 0.31 -2.07 10.35
N PHE A 423 1.18 -1.34 11.06
CA PHE A 423 2.61 -1.59 11.22
C PHE A 423 3.00 -2.21 12.57
N ILE A 424 2.08 -2.27 13.52
CA ILE A 424 2.28 -2.99 14.78
C ILE A 424 1.84 -4.45 14.60
N TYR A 425 0.68 -4.64 13.99
CA TYR A 425 0.13 -5.97 13.73
C TYR A 425 -0.39 -6.05 12.30
N ASN A 426 0.36 -6.78 11.46
CA ASN A 426 -0.01 -7.02 10.07
C ASN A 426 -0.14 -8.54 9.81
N PRO A 427 -1.31 -9.14 10.05
CA PRO A 427 -1.49 -10.57 9.81
C PRO A 427 -1.33 -10.95 8.33
N GLY A 428 -1.51 -10.00 7.40
CA GLY A 428 -1.19 -10.20 5.99
C GLY A 428 0.31 -10.41 5.75
N LEU A 429 1.16 -9.62 6.42
CA LEU A 429 2.62 -9.78 6.35
C LEU A 429 3.04 -11.16 6.87
N VAL A 430 2.54 -11.56 8.05
CA VAL A 430 2.83 -12.87 8.66
C VAL A 430 2.42 -14.00 7.72
N PHE A 431 1.21 -13.93 7.16
CA PHE A 431 0.69 -14.90 6.22
C PHE A 431 1.59 -15.04 4.97
N VAL A 432 1.99 -13.91 4.36
CA VAL A 432 2.79 -13.91 3.14
C VAL A 432 4.19 -14.48 3.38
N PHE A 433 4.83 -14.16 4.51
CA PHE A 433 6.10 -14.80 4.89
C PHE A 433 5.94 -16.30 5.13
N GLY A 434 4.90 -16.71 5.87
CA GLY A 434 4.62 -18.14 6.10
C GLY A 434 4.40 -18.91 4.80
N LEU A 435 3.67 -18.33 3.85
CA LEU A 435 3.44 -18.91 2.53
C LEU A 435 4.73 -19.01 1.70
N ALA A 436 5.58 -17.97 1.72
CA ALA A 436 6.87 -18.01 1.04
C ALA A 436 7.82 -19.07 1.64
N ILE A 437 7.82 -19.23 2.97
CA ILE A 437 8.58 -20.28 3.65
C ILE A 437 8.06 -21.65 3.24
N ALA A 438 6.75 -21.87 3.28
CA ALA A 438 6.15 -23.14 2.87
C ALA A 438 6.48 -23.51 1.42
N LEU A 439 6.39 -22.55 0.49
CA LEU A 439 6.75 -22.76 -0.91
C LEU A 439 8.25 -23.04 -1.07
N THR A 440 9.10 -22.39 -0.28
CA THR A 440 10.55 -22.64 -0.27
C THR A 440 10.88 -24.05 0.21
N LEU A 441 10.21 -24.54 1.25
CA LEU A 441 10.37 -25.91 1.76
C LEU A 441 9.98 -26.95 0.70
N ILE A 442 8.89 -26.73 -0.03
CA ILE A 442 8.46 -27.61 -1.13
C ILE A 442 9.50 -27.60 -2.27
N ALA A 443 10.04 -26.43 -2.61
CA ALA A 443 11.00 -26.28 -3.70
C ALA A 443 12.40 -26.83 -3.35
N TYR A 444 12.75 -26.90 -2.06
CA TYR A 444 14.02 -27.43 -1.55
C TYR A 444 13.83 -28.46 -0.42
N PRO A 445 13.33 -29.67 -0.72
CA PRO A 445 12.99 -30.67 0.30
C PRO A 445 14.19 -31.11 1.16
N ASN A 446 15.43 -30.94 0.66
CA ASN A 446 16.65 -31.34 1.37
C ASN A 446 17.41 -30.19 2.05
N LYS A 447 16.92 -28.94 2.00
CA LYS A 447 17.68 -27.77 2.51
C LYS A 447 17.93 -27.83 4.02
N PHE A 448 17.04 -28.48 4.77
CA PHE A 448 17.13 -28.63 6.23
C PHE A 448 17.61 -30.00 6.71
N ASN A 449 17.83 -30.95 5.80
CA ASN A 449 18.34 -32.29 6.12
C ASN A 449 19.88 -32.38 6.14
N ARG A 450 20.61 -31.26 5.96
CA ARG A 450 22.08 -31.22 6.04
C ARG A 450 22.59 -31.08 7.49
N GLY A 451 22.08 -31.96 8.36
CA GLY A 451 22.44 -32.04 9.77
C GLY A 451 22.37 -33.47 10.30
N LYS A 452 22.61 -34.48 9.44
CA LYS A 452 22.88 -35.85 9.84
C LYS A 452 24.15 -36.33 9.16
#